data_AF-A0A821HU31-F1
#
_entry.id   AF-A0A821HU31-F1
#
_cell.length_a   1.000
_cell.length_b   1.000
_cell.length_c   1.000
_cell.angle_alpha   90.00
_cell.angle_beta   90.00
_cell.angle_gamma   90.00
#
_symmetry.space_group_name_H-M   'P 1'
#
loop_
_entity.id
_entity.type
_entity.pdbx_description
1 polymer ?
#
loop_
_entity_poly.entity_id
_entity_poly.type
_entity_poly.pdbx_seq_one_letter_code
_entity_poly.pdbx_strand_id
1 'polypeptide(L)'
;MSYRDDVDAKQNAINNQHDLPVYRRIQTILRNLISKINEFDNEKKIHFRSLIPIFLQFDKILAPLIGKLLMKIAQNKEDMEDALKILQDNLPEIYFERILIELSSFLQKDDYCHFIKHLSVDEKLDLAQWFIMEKNRPLFVFDFLQNYVFNQASIDREKCQNLLRYLRQSENLTVREKAINYTVAWRDDDDVDNND
;
A
#
# COMPACT_ATOMS: atom_id res chain seq x y z
N MET A 1 18.82 27.77 -8.35
CA MET A 1 18.55 27.19 -7.02
C MET A 1 17.04 27.20 -6.84
N SER A 2 16.43 26.04 -6.66
CA SER A 2 14.97 25.94 -6.62
C SER A 2 14.48 26.29 -5.22
N TYR A 3 13.26 26.81 -5.11
CA TYR A 3 12.62 27.17 -3.85
C TYR A 3 12.58 26.00 -2.82
N ARG A 4 12.76 24.75 -3.27
CA ARG A 4 12.93 23.57 -2.39
C ARG A 4 14.29 23.53 -1.68
N ASP A 5 15.35 23.96 -2.34
CA ASP A 5 16.71 23.95 -1.77
C ASP A 5 16.82 24.97 -0.61
N ASP A 6 16.09 26.08 -0.70
CA ASP A 6 16.09 27.14 0.32
C ASP A 6 15.21 26.82 1.54
N VAL A 7 14.14 26.03 1.36
CA VAL A 7 13.29 25.56 2.47
C VAL A 7 14.01 24.48 3.29
N ASP A 8 14.67 23.55 2.61
CA ASP A 8 15.48 22.51 3.27
C ASP A 8 16.67 23.12 4.01
N ALA A 9 17.29 24.19 3.49
CA ALA A 9 18.39 24.89 4.15
C ALA A 9 17.94 25.70 5.38
N LYS A 10 16.73 26.29 5.37
CA LYS A 10 16.23 27.10 6.49
C LYS A 10 15.60 26.29 7.62
N GLN A 11 15.06 25.10 7.36
CA GLN A 11 14.54 24.21 8.41
C GLN A 11 15.59 23.27 9.01
N ASN A 12 16.72 23.02 8.32
CA ASN A 12 17.81 22.16 8.82
C ASN A 12 19.02 22.94 9.35
N ALA A 13 18.89 24.23 9.64
CA ALA A 13 19.98 25.07 10.16
C ALA A 13 20.43 24.73 11.59
N ILE A 14 20.07 23.56 12.13
CA ILE A 14 20.58 23.02 13.39
C ILE A 14 21.03 21.56 13.16
N ASN A 15 22.33 21.39 12.87
CA ASN A 15 23.16 20.20 13.19
C ASN A 15 22.91 18.81 12.56
N ASN A 16 22.43 18.68 11.32
CA ASN A 16 22.22 17.35 10.68
C ASN A 16 23.40 16.78 9.84
N GLN A 17 24.64 17.29 9.96
CA GLN A 17 25.78 16.74 9.18
C GLN A 17 26.25 15.34 9.66
N HIS A 18 26.02 14.98 10.92
CA HIS A 18 26.40 13.67 11.46
C HIS A 18 25.35 12.57 11.25
N ASP A 19 24.09 12.93 11.03
CA ASP A 19 22.99 11.97 10.85
C ASP A 19 22.77 11.57 9.38
N LEU A 20 23.20 12.42 8.44
CA LEU A 20 23.10 12.14 7.01
C LEU A 20 23.86 10.85 6.58
N PRO A 21 25.08 10.58 7.07
CA PRO A 21 25.79 9.33 6.80
C PRO A 21 25.10 8.10 7.41
N VAL A 22 24.52 8.23 8.61
CA VAL A 22 23.76 7.16 9.28
C VAL A 22 22.50 6.83 8.48
N TYR A 23 21.76 7.86 8.08
CA TYR A 23 20.58 7.71 7.21
C TYR A 23 20.90 7.00 5.89
N ARG A 24 21.99 7.39 5.21
CA ARG A 24 22.44 6.72 3.96
C ARG A 24 22.85 5.26 4.20
N ARG A 25 23.50 4.95 5.33
CA ARG A 25 23.86 3.57 5.70
C ARG A 25 22.61 2.72 5.95
N ILE A 26 21.65 3.23 6.71
CA ILE A 26 20.36 2.56 6.93
C ILE A 26 19.69 2.30 5.57
N GLN A 27 19.55 3.30 4.69
CA GLN A 27 19.00 3.09 3.35
C GLN A 27 19.75 2.01 2.55
N THR A 28 21.07 1.95 2.65
CA THR A 28 21.88 0.96 1.93
C THR A 28 21.65 -0.46 2.47
N ILE A 29 21.66 -0.62 3.80
CA ILE A 29 21.35 -1.91 4.45
C ILE A 29 19.97 -2.39 4.03
N LEU A 30 18.98 -1.47 4.00
CA LEU A 30 17.61 -1.79 3.62
C LEU A 30 17.49 -2.21 2.15
N ARG A 31 18.18 -1.52 1.23
CA ARG A 31 18.23 -1.92 -0.18
C ARG A 31 18.89 -3.29 -0.35
N ASN A 32 19.97 -3.56 0.37
CA ASN A 32 20.65 -4.85 0.34
C ASN A 32 19.75 -5.96 0.91
N LEU A 33 19.03 -5.68 1.99
CA LEU A 33 18.06 -6.60 2.57
C LEU A 33 16.96 -6.90 1.55
N ILE A 34 16.36 -5.88 0.92
CA ILE A 34 15.35 -6.06 -0.14
C ILE A 34 15.90 -6.93 -1.27
N SER A 35 17.12 -6.66 -1.77
CA SER A 35 17.73 -7.46 -2.83
C SER A 35 17.89 -8.92 -2.42
N LYS A 36 18.46 -9.17 -1.25
CA LYS A 36 18.67 -10.51 -0.68
C LYS A 36 17.36 -11.27 -0.50
N ILE A 37 16.31 -10.59 -0.05
CA ILE A 37 15.03 -11.26 0.18
C ILE A 37 14.30 -11.53 -1.15
N ASN A 38 14.49 -10.69 -2.17
CA ASN A 38 13.96 -10.98 -3.51
C ASN A 38 14.53 -12.28 -4.09
N GLU A 39 15.71 -12.70 -3.64
CA GLU A 39 16.37 -13.96 -4.02
C GLU A 39 15.87 -15.17 -3.21
N PHE A 40 15.01 -14.99 -2.20
CA PHE A 40 14.53 -16.11 -1.39
C PHE A 40 13.56 -17.00 -2.17
N ASP A 41 13.76 -18.31 -2.05
CA ASP A 41 12.77 -19.32 -2.40
C ASP A 41 11.58 -19.30 -1.41
N ASN A 42 10.49 -19.98 -1.76
CA ASN A 42 9.26 -19.97 -0.95
C ASN A 42 9.47 -20.54 0.47
N GLU A 43 10.35 -21.52 0.61
CA GLU A 43 10.65 -22.15 1.90
C GLU A 43 11.38 -21.18 2.85
N LYS A 44 12.41 -20.48 2.35
CA LYS A 44 13.11 -19.43 3.11
C LYS A 44 12.20 -18.26 3.48
N LYS A 45 11.23 -17.91 2.61
CA LYS A 45 10.23 -16.86 2.91
C LYS A 45 9.34 -17.24 4.09
N ILE A 46 8.88 -18.49 4.16
CA ILE A 46 8.08 -18.99 5.27
C ILE A 46 8.88 -18.95 6.58
N HIS A 47 10.12 -19.43 6.58
CA HIS A 47 10.98 -19.38 7.77
C HIS A 47 11.33 -17.95 8.19
N PHE A 48 11.51 -17.02 7.24
CA PHE A 48 11.73 -15.63 7.56
C PHE A 48 10.50 -14.97 8.20
N ARG A 49 9.29 -15.31 7.77
CA ARG A 49 8.04 -14.72 8.26
C ARG A 49 7.86 -14.87 9.77
N SER A 50 8.27 -16.00 10.36
CA SER A 50 8.18 -16.23 11.81
C SER A 50 9.15 -15.36 12.64
N LEU A 51 10.22 -14.83 12.04
CA LEU A 51 11.19 -13.97 12.70
C LEU A 51 10.78 -12.49 12.70
N ILE A 52 9.82 -12.11 11.86
CA ILE A 52 9.40 -10.72 11.69
C ILE A 52 8.87 -10.07 12.98
N PRO A 53 8.01 -10.72 13.78
CA PRO A 53 7.55 -10.14 15.05
C PRO A 53 8.72 -9.81 15.98
N ILE A 54 9.74 -10.68 16.00
CA ILE A 54 10.96 -10.48 16.80
C ILE A 54 11.69 -9.22 16.32
N PHE A 55 11.90 -9.05 15.01
CA PHE A 55 12.56 -7.86 14.47
C PHE A 55 11.81 -6.56 14.80
N LEU A 56 10.48 -6.56 14.72
CA LEU A 56 9.66 -5.39 15.00
C LEU A 56 9.64 -5.00 16.49
N GLN A 57 9.92 -5.95 17.40
CA GLN A 57 10.13 -5.65 18.82
C GLN A 57 11.43 -4.87 19.06
N PHE A 58 12.47 -5.10 18.26
CA PHE A 58 13.75 -4.42 18.39
C PHE A 58 13.75 -3.03 17.74
N ASP A 59 13.22 -2.90 16.52
CA ASP A 59 13.14 -1.61 15.84
C ASP A 59 11.93 -1.50 14.91
N LYS A 60 11.00 -0.60 15.26
CA LYS A 60 9.78 -0.31 14.51
C LYS A 60 10.04 0.44 13.20
N ILE A 61 11.20 1.09 13.04
CA ILE A 61 11.59 1.80 11.81
C ILE A 61 11.64 0.85 10.60
N LEU A 62 11.80 -0.45 10.83
CA LEU A 62 11.83 -1.47 9.78
C LEU A 62 10.45 -1.86 9.25
N ALA A 63 9.37 -1.45 9.91
CA ALA A 63 7.99 -1.82 9.57
C ALA A 63 7.60 -1.57 8.10
N PRO A 64 7.90 -0.42 7.46
CA PRO A 64 7.56 -0.21 6.05
C PRO A 64 8.20 -1.25 5.13
N LEU A 65 9.41 -1.69 5.44
CA LEU A 65 10.21 -2.56 4.58
C LEU A 65 9.79 -4.01 4.77
N ILE A 66 9.55 -4.38 6.01
CA ILE A 66 8.95 -5.65 6.39
C ILE A 66 7.56 -5.78 5.76
N GLY A 67 6.74 -4.73 5.81
CA GLY A 67 5.42 -4.73 5.18
C GLY A 67 5.51 -4.93 3.66
N LYS A 68 6.37 -4.18 2.96
CA LYS A 68 6.59 -4.35 1.52
C LYS A 68 7.06 -5.76 1.17
N LEU A 69 7.95 -6.29 1.99
CA LEU A 69 8.42 -7.66 1.83
C LEU A 69 7.28 -8.66 1.96
N LEU A 70 6.51 -8.56 3.04
CA LEU A 70 5.41 -9.45 3.32
C LEU A 70 4.37 -9.42 2.18
N MET A 71 4.04 -8.23 1.68
CA MET A 71 3.18 -8.06 0.52
C MET A 71 3.77 -8.72 -0.74
N LYS A 72 5.08 -8.64 -0.92
CA LYS A 72 5.76 -9.24 -2.07
C LYS A 72 5.73 -10.76 -2.07
N ILE A 73 5.77 -11.37 -0.89
CA ILE A 73 5.79 -12.84 -0.74
C ILE A 73 4.39 -13.45 -0.59
N ALA A 74 3.35 -12.63 -0.40
CA ALA A 74 1.98 -13.09 -0.28
C ALA A 74 1.54 -13.83 -1.55
N GLN A 75 0.92 -15.00 -1.38
CA GLN A 75 0.43 -15.83 -2.47
C GLN A 75 -1.10 -15.79 -2.60
N ASN A 76 -1.80 -15.34 -1.56
CA ASN A 76 -3.24 -15.22 -1.49
C ASN A 76 -3.64 -14.03 -0.60
N LYS A 77 -4.95 -13.78 -0.50
CA LYS A 77 -5.49 -12.67 0.30
C LYS A 77 -5.30 -12.87 1.81
N GLU A 78 -5.30 -14.11 2.28
CA GLU A 78 -5.06 -14.47 3.68
C GLU A 78 -3.62 -14.14 4.10
N ASP A 79 -2.63 -14.40 3.26
CA ASP A 79 -1.23 -14.04 3.50
C ASP A 79 -1.06 -12.52 3.65
N MET A 80 -1.77 -11.75 2.82
CA MET A 80 -1.77 -10.30 2.92
C MET A 80 -2.40 -9.83 4.24
N GLU A 81 -3.55 -10.38 4.64
CA GLU A 81 -4.19 -10.03 5.91
C GLU A 81 -3.31 -10.38 7.11
N ASP A 82 -2.72 -11.57 7.12
CA ASP A 82 -1.81 -11.99 8.18
C ASP A 82 -0.59 -11.08 8.28
N ALA A 83 -0.07 -10.62 7.14
CA ALA A 83 1.02 -9.66 7.11
C ALA A 83 0.63 -8.32 7.74
N LEU A 84 -0.58 -7.82 7.45
CA LEU A 84 -1.11 -6.61 8.08
C LEU A 84 -1.34 -6.82 9.57
N LYS A 85 -1.80 -8.01 9.98
CA LYS A 85 -2.00 -8.36 11.39
C LYS A 85 -0.67 -8.39 12.16
N ILE A 86 0.39 -8.97 11.59
CA ILE A 86 1.74 -8.94 12.18
C ILE A 86 2.19 -7.49 12.41
N LEU A 87 1.97 -6.60 11.44
CA LEU A 87 2.31 -5.19 11.59
C LEU A 87 1.45 -4.51 12.66
N GLN A 88 0.13 -4.77 12.66
CA GLN A 88 -0.80 -4.19 13.63
C GLN A 88 -0.46 -4.59 15.07
N ASP A 89 -0.15 -5.87 15.30
CA ASP A 89 0.15 -6.42 16.62
C ASP A 89 1.47 -5.88 17.21
N ASN A 90 2.37 -5.37 16.36
CA ASN A 90 3.71 -4.94 16.76
C ASN A 90 3.93 -3.42 16.68
N LEU A 91 2.96 -2.65 16.18
CA LEU A 91 3.10 -1.21 15.94
C LEU A 91 2.03 -0.40 16.67
N PRO A 92 2.36 0.82 17.16
CA PRO A 92 1.35 1.76 17.61
C PRO A 92 0.35 2.07 16.49
N GLU A 93 -0.93 2.21 16.82
CA GLU A 93 -2.05 2.38 15.87
C GLU A 93 -1.81 3.50 14.84
N ILE A 94 -1.46 4.71 15.30
CA ILE A 94 -1.17 5.86 14.41
C ILE A 94 -0.05 5.53 13.41
N TYR A 95 0.96 4.79 13.86
CA TYR A 95 2.07 4.41 12.99
C TYR A 95 1.64 3.32 12.00
N PHE A 96 0.86 2.33 12.46
CA PHE A 96 0.31 1.29 11.60
C PHE A 96 -0.56 1.87 10.47
N GLU A 97 -1.44 2.84 10.75
CA GLU A 97 -2.24 3.51 9.72
C GLU A 97 -1.38 4.17 8.64
N ARG A 98 -0.27 4.81 9.03
CA ARG A 98 0.69 5.37 8.09
C ARG A 98 1.33 4.29 7.21
N ILE A 99 1.65 3.13 7.78
CA ILE A 99 2.16 1.98 7.03
C ILE A 99 1.10 1.46 6.05
N LEU A 100 -0.18 1.40 6.43
CA LEU A 100 -1.25 0.97 5.53
C LEU A 100 -1.33 1.83 4.25
N ILE A 101 -1.23 3.15 4.40
CA ILE A 101 -1.23 4.07 3.25
C ILE A 101 -0.01 3.83 2.37
N GLU A 102 1.18 3.66 2.98
CA GLU A 102 2.41 3.37 2.23
C GLU A 102 2.31 2.04 1.46
N LEU A 103 1.77 1.00 2.09
CA LEU A 103 1.56 -0.30 1.45
C LEU A 103 0.46 -0.25 0.37
N SER A 104 -0.58 0.57 0.53
CA SER A 104 -1.61 0.78 -0.51
C SER A 104 -0.98 1.26 -1.82
N SER A 105 -0.09 2.24 -1.74
CA SER A 105 0.66 2.76 -2.90
C SER A 105 1.57 1.69 -3.54
N PHE A 106 1.98 0.69 -2.76
CA PHE A 106 2.82 -0.40 -3.22
C PHE A 106 2.04 -1.42 -4.06
N LEU A 107 0.74 -1.62 -3.78
CA LEU A 107 -0.14 -2.51 -4.55
C LEU A 107 -0.38 -2.01 -5.98
N GLN A 108 -0.22 -0.71 -6.23
CA GLN A 108 -0.41 -0.09 -7.55
C GLN A 108 0.68 -0.49 -8.57
N LYS A 109 1.78 -1.09 -8.11
CA LYS A 109 2.89 -1.49 -8.97
C LYS A 109 2.86 -3.00 -9.13
N ASP A 110 2.33 -3.47 -10.26
CA ASP A 110 2.07 -4.90 -10.53
C ASP A 110 3.30 -5.81 -10.28
N ASP A 111 4.53 -5.32 -10.43
CA ASP A 111 5.74 -6.12 -10.21
C ASP A 111 6.12 -6.38 -8.74
N TYR A 112 5.41 -5.76 -7.80
CA TYR A 112 5.78 -5.81 -6.39
C TYR A 112 4.96 -6.77 -5.54
N CYS A 113 3.77 -7.18 -5.98
CA CYS A 113 2.98 -8.23 -5.34
C CYS A 113 2.60 -9.27 -6.39
N HIS A 114 3.24 -10.45 -6.33
CA HIS A 114 3.02 -11.51 -7.31
C HIS A 114 1.57 -11.98 -7.33
N PHE A 115 0.92 -12.06 -6.16
CA PHE A 115 -0.49 -12.41 -6.06
C PHE A 115 -1.38 -11.41 -6.81
N ILE A 116 -1.29 -10.10 -6.50
CA ILE A 116 -2.13 -9.07 -7.15
C ILE A 116 -1.91 -9.00 -8.66
N LYS A 117 -0.66 -9.22 -9.12
CA LYS A 117 -0.31 -9.19 -10.54
C LYS A 117 -1.16 -10.14 -11.38
N HIS A 118 -1.52 -11.30 -10.83
CA HIS A 118 -2.26 -12.35 -11.54
C HIS A 118 -3.77 -12.23 -11.41
N LEU A 119 -4.26 -11.25 -10.65
CA LEU A 119 -5.69 -11.00 -10.51
C LEU A 119 -6.22 -10.17 -11.69
N SER A 120 -7.37 -10.56 -12.22
CA SER A 120 -8.20 -9.74 -13.10
C SER A 120 -8.72 -8.49 -12.37
N VAL A 121 -9.28 -7.53 -13.13
CA VAL A 121 -9.87 -6.31 -12.55
C VAL A 121 -10.98 -6.65 -11.55
N ASP A 122 -11.85 -7.61 -11.88
CA ASP A 122 -12.94 -8.03 -11.00
C ASP A 122 -12.42 -8.75 -9.74
N GLU A 123 -11.41 -9.60 -9.87
CA GLU A 123 -10.77 -10.23 -8.70
C GLU A 123 -10.05 -9.21 -7.81
N LYS A 124 -9.47 -8.16 -8.40
CA LYS A 124 -8.90 -7.02 -7.64
C LYS A 124 -10.00 -6.24 -6.91
N LEU A 125 -11.18 -6.12 -7.50
CA LEU A 125 -12.35 -5.49 -6.87
C LEU A 125 -12.90 -6.34 -5.73
N ASP A 126 -13.03 -7.65 -5.92
CA ASP A 126 -13.48 -8.60 -4.90
C ASP A 126 -12.47 -8.66 -3.73
N LEU A 127 -11.16 -8.61 -4.01
CA LEU A 127 -10.13 -8.49 -2.98
C LEU A 127 -10.29 -7.21 -2.15
N ALA A 128 -10.54 -6.08 -2.81
CA ALA A 128 -10.72 -4.81 -2.10
C ALA A 128 -12.00 -4.81 -1.27
N GLN A 129 -13.10 -5.38 -1.80
CA GLN A 129 -14.35 -5.57 -1.06
C GLN A 129 -14.12 -6.39 0.21
N TRP A 130 -13.35 -7.48 0.12
CA TRP A 130 -12.99 -8.30 1.26
C TRP A 130 -12.26 -7.52 2.35
N PHE A 131 -11.24 -6.73 1.98
CA PHE A 131 -10.53 -5.89 2.93
C PHE A 131 -11.40 -4.80 3.57
N ILE A 132 -12.32 -4.20 2.80
CA ILE A 132 -13.21 -3.15 3.28
C ILE A 132 -14.27 -3.71 4.22
N MET A 133 -15.03 -4.70 3.76
CA MET A 133 -16.25 -5.16 4.42
C MET A 133 -15.98 -6.22 5.49
N GLU A 134 -15.06 -7.16 5.23
CA GLU A 134 -14.81 -8.28 6.15
C GLU A 134 -13.68 -7.99 7.13
N LYS A 135 -12.63 -7.28 6.70
CA LYS A 135 -11.45 -7.00 7.54
C LYS A 135 -11.41 -5.61 8.15
N ASN A 136 -12.33 -4.72 7.75
CA ASN A 136 -12.35 -3.33 8.19
C ASN A 136 -11.00 -2.62 8.00
N ARG A 137 -10.37 -2.81 6.84
CA ARG A 137 -9.09 -2.19 6.45
C ARG A 137 -9.23 -1.27 5.22
N PRO A 138 -10.17 -0.32 5.20
CA PRO A 138 -10.40 0.50 4.01
C PRO A 138 -9.17 1.35 3.62
N LEU A 139 -8.38 1.83 4.58
CA LEU A 139 -7.15 2.61 4.31
C LEU A 139 -6.13 1.84 3.45
N PHE A 140 -6.04 0.52 3.62
CA PHE A 140 -5.06 -0.30 2.93
C PHE A 140 -5.33 -0.43 1.43
N VAL A 141 -6.60 -0.45 1.02
CA VAL A 141 -7.00 -0.68 -0.37
C VAL A 141 -7.53 0.56 -1.07
N PHE A 142 -7.74 1.67 -0.35
CA PHE A 142 -8.37 2.85 -0.94
C PHE A 142 -7.57 3.45 -2.10
N ASP A 143 -6.27 3.73 -1.90
CA ASP A 143 -5.45 4.35 -2.96
C ASP A 143 -5.23 3.36 -4.11
N PHE A 144 -5.20 2.05 -3.83
CA PHE A 144 -5.19 1.00 -4.86
C PHE A 144 -6.48 1.04 -5.71
N LEU A 145 -7.65 1.07 -5.07
CA LEU A 145 -8.95 1.17 -5.75
C LEU A 145 -9.06 2.43 -6.60
N GLN A 146 -8.80 3.59 -5.98
CA GLN A 146 -8.97 4.90 -6.58
C GLN A 146 -8.12 5.09 -7.84
N ASN A 147 -6.85 4.67 -7.78
CA ASN A 147 -5.90 4.97 -8.85
C ASN A 147 -5.83 3.87 -9.90
N TYR A 148 -6.08 2.62 -9.52
CA TYR A 148 -5.79 1.48 -10.39
C TYR A 148 -7.03 0.68 -10.79
N VAL A 149 -7.99 0.44 -9.89
CA VAL A 149 -9.12 -0.45 -10.17
C VAL A 149 -10.30 0.33 -10.78
N PHE A 150 -10.74 1.41 -10.16
CA PHE A 150 -11.94 2.16 -10.58
C PHE A 150 -11.86 2.82 -11.96
N ASN A 151 -10.64 3.04 -12.48
CA ASN A 151 -10.45 3.69 -13.78
C ASN A 151 -10.35 2.68 -14.95
N GLN A 152 -10.54 1.38 -14.70
CA GLN A 152 -10.45 0.34 -15.74
C GLN A 152 -11.76 0.22 -16.52
N ALA A 153 -11.68 0.04 -17.83
CA ALA A 153 -12.86 0.00 -18.71
C ALA A 153 -13.78 -1.20 -18.43
N SER A 154 -13.21 -2.34 -18.02
CA SER A 154 -13.94 -3.60 -17.85
C SER A 154 -14.58 -3.78 -16.46
N ILE A 155 -14.54 -2.77 -15.60
CA ILE A 155 -14.96 -2.93 -14.21
C ILE A 155 -16.48 -2.96 -14.05
N ASP A 156 -16.96 -3.81 -13.14
CA ASP A 156 -18.34 -3.80 -12.67
C ASP A 156 -18.71 -2.46 -12.02
N ARG A 157 -19.48 -1.65 -12.74
CA ARG A 157 -19.91 -0.30 -12.33
C ARG A 157 -20.76 -0.32 -11.07
N GLU A 158 -21.63 -1.32 -10.91
CA GLU A 158 -22.55 -1.42 -9.78
C GLU A 158 -21.78 -1.77 -8.50
N LYS A 159 -20.89 -2.77 -8.56
CA LYS A 159 -20.00 -3.10 -7.44
C LYS A 159 -19.11 -1.91 -7.05
N CYS A 160 -18.55 -1.22 -8.03
CA CYS A 160 -17.74 -0.02 -7.80
C CYS A 160 -18.52 1.08 -7.07
N GLN A 161 -19.75 1.39 -7.52
CA GLN A 161 -20.60 2.41 -6.90
C GLN A 161 -20.98 2.02 -5.47
N ASN A 162 -21.32 0.75 -5.23
CA ASN A 162 -21.65 0.23 -3.91
C ASN A 162 -20.47 0.35 -2.93
N LEU A 163 -19.26 -0.01 -3.37
CA LEU A 163 -18.04 0.16 -2.57
C LEU A 163 -17.75 1.63 -2.26
N LEU A 164 -17.87 2.53 -3.23
CA LEU A 164 -17.69 3.97 -2.98
C LEU A 164 -18.72 4.53 -2.01
N ARG A 165 -19.99 4.11 -2.12
CA ARG A 165 -21.04 4.49 -1.18
C ARG A 165 -20.69 4.03 0.24
N TYR A 166 -20.19 2.80 0.40
CA TYR A 166 -19.74 2.29 1.69
C TYR A 166 -18.57 3.11 2.24
N LEU A 167 -17.54 3.39 1.43
CA LEU A 167 -16.37 4.17 1.83
C LEU A 167 -16.72 5.61 2.26
N ARG A 168 -17.72 6.23 1.63
CA ARG A 168 -18.26 7.55 2.02
C ARG A 168 -18.99 7.54 3.37
N GLN A 169 -19.38 6.36 3.86
CA GLN A 169 -20.02 6.18 5.16
C GLN A 169 -19.05 5.62 6.21
N SER A 170 -17.76 5.45 5.85
CA SER A 170 -16.74 4.92 6.74
C SER A 170 -16.59 5.74 8.02
N GLU A 171 -16.35 5.06 9.14
CA GLU A 171 -15.99 5.66 10.42
C GLU A 171 -14.57 6.26 10.38
N ASN A 172 -13.70 5.75 9.50
CA ASN A 172 -12.38 6.31 9.29
C ASN A 172 -12.49 7.64 8.53
N LEU A 173 -12.22 8.75 9.24
CA LEU A 173 -12.32 10.11 8.71
C LEU A 173 -11.52 10.31 7.43
N THR A 174 -10.27 9.83 7.39
CA THR A 174 -9.39 9.97 6.21
C THR A 174 -9.97 9.25 4.99
N VAL A 175 -10.48 8.03 5.15
CA VAL A 175 -11.13 7.30 4.06
C VAL A 175 -12.38 8.03 3.59
N ARG A 176 -13.22 8.46 4.53
CA ARG A 176 -14.48 9.14 4.22
C ARG A 176 -14.26 10.42 3.44
N GLU A 177 -13.33 11.27 3.89
CA GLU A 177 -12.99 12.53 3.21
C GLU A 177 -12.45 12.29 1.80
N LYS A 178 -11.53 11.32 1.64
CA LYS A 178 -11.04 10.94 0.31
C LYS A 178 -12.16 10.41 -0.59
N ALA A 179 -13.06 9.57 -0.06
CA ALA A 179 -14.14 8.96 -0.83
C ALA A 179 -15.25 9.96 -1.23
N ILE A 180 -15.52 10.97 -0.40
CA ILE A 180 -16.47 12.05 -0.73
C ILE A 180 -15.94 12.90 -1.88
N ASN A 181 -14.65 13.21 -1.86
CA ASN A 181 -13.99 14.05 -2.86
C ASN A 181 -13.61 13.32 -4.14
N TYR A 182 -13.77 11.99 -4.17
CA TYR A 182 -13.47 11.18 -5.35
C TYR A 182 -14.71 10.90 -6.19
N THR A 183 -14.56 11.12 -7.49
CA THR A 183 -15.54 10.80 -8.53
C THR A 183 -14.86 9.88 -9.54
N VAL A 184 -15.50 8.76 -9.87
CA VAL A 184 -15.02 7.84 -10.90
C VAL A 184 -15.26 8.46 -12.26
N ALA A 185 -14.22 8.57 -13.07
CA ALA A 185 -14.34 9.03 -14.45
C ALA A 185 -14.75 7.84 -15.33
N TRP A 186 -16.04 7.52 -15.35
CA TRP A 186 -16.58 6.59 -16.32
C TRP A 186 -16.42 7.23 -17.70
N ARG A 187 -15.71 6.58 -18.61
CA ARG A 187 -15.81 6.93 -20.02
C ARG A 187 -17.19 6.46 -20.48
N ASP A 188 -17.99 7.39 -20.97
CA ASP A 188 -19.17 7.03 -21.72
C ASP A 188 -18.66 6.39 -23.01
N ASP A 189 -19.03 5.13 -23.26
CA ASP A 189 -18.66 4.41 -24.49
C ASP A 189 -19.40 4.95 -25.73
N ASP A 190 -20.04 6.12 -25.61
CA ASP A 190 -20.87 6.76 -26.63
C ASP A 190 -20.08 7.64 -27.63
N ASP A 191 -18.76 7.73 -27.52
CA ASP A 191 -17.88 8.40 -28.50
C ASP A 191 -17.36 7.44 -29.60
N VAL A 192 -18.14 6.40 -29.94
CA VAL A 192 -17.91 5.56 -31.13
C VAL A 192 -18.88 5.96 -32.23
N ASP A 193 -18.33 6.58 -33.28
CA ASP A 193 -18.87 6.80 -34.62
C ASP A 193 -20.11 7.72 -34.77
N ASN A 194 -19.83 9.01 -34.96
CA ASN A 194 -20.68 9.92 -35.75
C ASN A 194 -19.81 10.80 -36.68
N ASN A 195 -18.95 10.15 -37.48
CA ASN A 195 -18.31 10.76 -38.65
C ASN A 195 -18.30 9.72 -39.78
N ASP A 196 -19.49 9.47 -40.33
CA ASP A 196 -19.67 8.99 -41.71
C ASP A 196 -20.46 10.05 -42.48
#